data_AF-A0A349PVC4-F1
#
_entry.id   AF-A0A349PVC4-F1
#
_cell.length_a   1.000
_cell.length_b   1.000
_cell.length_c   1.000
_cell.angle_alpha   90.00
_cell.angle_beta   90.00
_cell.angle_gamma   90.00
#
_symmetry.space_group_name_H-M   'P 1'
#
loop_
_entity.id
_entity.type
_entity.pdbx_description
1 polymer ?
#
loop_
_entity_poly.entity_id
_entity_poly.type
_entity_poly.pdbx_seq_one_letter_code
_entity_poly.pdbx_strand_id
1 'polypeptide(L)'
;AATFGLIFGSLLGGPIARKLIVKNRLRDELAEQTVEEDVDDTHYNTHANNFVYGFLLLMFCAGVGNVVSVLLTNLCGFSFPIYIGSMLVAVVVRNVIDHFKIMEFPAAEISTMGNMFLAIFLSMALSGLKLWQLVDLALPMIVALAAEVLLMVVFSLLVVFPVMGHDYDAAMITAGFIGFGMGATSNAMANMQAVSRRYGPSPSAYFVIPMVGGLFNDFFNAAIIAFCIGLLA
;
A
#
# COMPACT_ATOMS: atom_id res chain seq x y z
N ALA A 1 -12.58 -12.65 3.79
CA ALA A 1 -12.40 -11.23 4.14
C ALA A 1 -11.32 -10.58 3.29
N ALA A 2 -10.05 -11.01 3.37
CA ALA A 2 -8.93 -10.38 2.65
C ALA A 2 -9.14 -10.20 1.12
N THR A 3 -9.61 -11.23 0.40
CA THR A 3 -9.88 -11.14 -1.05
C THR A 3 -11.05 -10.22 -1.38
N PHE A 4 -12.09 -10.22 -0.54
CA PHE A 4 -13.25 -9.34 -0.69
C PHE A 4 -12.83 -7.87 -0.55
N GLY A 5 -12.05 -7.55 0.48
CA GLY A 5 -11.53 -6.21 0.71
C GLY A 5 -10.67 -5.71 -0.45
N LEU A 6 -9.77 -6.55 -0.98
CA LEU A 6 -8.97 -6.21 -2.16
C LEU A 6 -9.86 -5.90 -3.39
N ILE A 7 -10.86 -6.75 -3.68
CA ILE A 7 -11.76 -6.54 -4.83
C ILE A 7 -12.57 -5.26 -4.67
N PHE A 8 -13.25 -5.09 -3.53
CA PHE A 8 -14.12 -3.93 -3.31
C PHE A 8 -13.33 -2.62 -3.12
N GLY A 9 -12.15 -2.67 -2.51
CA GLY A 9 -11.25 -1.53 -2.40
C GLY A 9 -10.82 -1.00 -3.77
N SER A 10 -10.48 -1.90 -4.71
CA SER A 10 -10.16 -1.52 -6.09
C SER A 10 -11.38 -1.08 -6.90
N LEU A 11 -12.54 -1.70 -6.68
CA LEU A 11 -13.76 -1.39 -7.41
C LEU A 11 -14.33 -0.01 -7.04
N LEU A 12 -14.20 0.39 -5.77
CA LEU A 12 -14.89 1.57 -5.23
C LEU A 12 -14.08 2.87 -5.33
N GLY A 13 -12.76 2.81 -5.20
CA GLY A 13 -11.92 4.01 -5.10
C GLY A 13 -12.02 4.93 -6.32
N GLY A 14 -11.90 4.38 -7.52
CA GLY A 14 -12.00 5.13 -8.78
C GLY A 14 -13.36 5.82 -8.98
N PRO A 15 -14.49 5.08 -8.93
CA PRO A 15 -15.83 5.67 -9.06
C PRO A 15 -16.16 6.73 -8.01
N ILE A 16 -15.73 6.54 -6.75
CA ILE A 16 -15.96 7.52 -5.68
C ILE A 16 -15.16 8.80 -5.94
N ALA A 17 -13.87 8.69 -6.27
CA ALA A 17 -13.07 9.87 -6.62
C ALA A 17 -13.62 10.59 -7.85
N ARG A 18 -14.03 9.86 -8.90
CA ARG A 18 -14.70 10.46 -10.06
C ARG A 18 -15.96 11.23 -9.66
N LYS A 19 -16.80 10.65 -8.80
CA LYS A 19 -18.02 11.32 -8.30
C LYS A 19 -17.67 12.62 -7.58
N LEU A 20 -16.61 12.65 -6.77
CA LEU A 20 -16.15 13.85 -6.07
C LEU A 20 -15.60 14.90 -7.05
N ILE A 21 -14.77 14.50 -8.02
CA ILE A 21 -14.18 15.40 -9.03
C ILE A 21 -15.27 16.06 -9.88
N VAL A 22 -16.21 15.28 -10.41
CA VAL A 22 -17.28 15.77 -11.28
C VAL A 22 -18.27 16.64 -10.49
N LYS A 23 -18.67 16.21 -9.29
CA LYS A 23 -19.63 16.96 -8.46
C LYS A 23 -19.09 18.33 -8.07
N ASN A 24 -17.79 18.42 -7.75
CA ASN A 24 -17.17 19.64 -7.25
C ASN A 24 -16.42 20.42 -8.34
N ARG A 25 -16.46 19.96 -9.61
CA ARG A 25 -15.81 20.58 -10.78
C ARG A 25 -14.32 20.86 -10.54
N LEU A 26 -13.63 19.87 -9.96
CA LEU A 26 -12.24 20.03 -9.50
C LEU A 26 -11.21 20.00 -10.63
N ARG A 27 -11.53 19.26 -11.71
CA ARG A 27 -10.66 19.11 -12.87
C ARG A 27 -11.47 18.64 -14.06
N ASP A 28 -11.13 19.15 -15.24
CA ASP A 28 -11.71 18.65 -16.48
C ASP A 28 -11.12 17.28 -16.82
N GLU A 29 -11.94 16.46 -17.48
CA GLU A 29 -11.50 15.20 -18.04
C GLU A 29 -10.47 15.52 -19.13
N LEU A 30 -9.29 14.91 -19.07
CA LEU A 30 -8.34 15.02 -20.18
C LEU A 30 -9.04 14.48 -21.42
N ALA A 31 -9.17 15.31 -22.46
CA ALA A 31 -9.57 14.83 -23.79
C ALA A 31 -8.68 13.65 -24.11
N GLU A 32 -9.27 12.50 -24.50
CA GLU A 32 -8.58 11.23 -24.74
C GLU A 32 -7.21 11.47 -25.35
N GLN A 33 -6.20 11.63 -24.50
CA GLN A 33 -4.86 11.31 -24.89
C GLN A 33 -4.96 9.82 -24.95
N THR A 34 -5.00 9.30 -26.17
CA THR A 34 -4.36 8.06 -26.54
C THR A 34 -2.95 8.16 -25.97
N VAL A 35 -2.82 8.00 -24.65
CA VAL A 35 -1.61 7.50 -24.03
C VAL A 35 -1.54 6.16 -24.71
N GLU A 36 -0.70 6.10 -25.76
CA GLU A 36 -0.20 4.86 -26.29
C GLU A 36 -0.02 3.99 -25.06
N GLU A 37 -0.81 2.92 -24.96
CA GLU A 37 -0.51 1.88 -24.00
C GLU A 37 0.98 1.66 -24.18
N ASP A 38 1.76 1.93 -23.14
CA ASP A 38 3.11 1.42 -23.11
C ASP A 38 2.91 -0.09 -22.99
N VAL A 39 2.74 -0.74 -24.15
CA VAL A 39 2.56 -2.17 -24.32
C VAL A 39 3.79 -2.91 -23.78
N ASP A 40 4.85 -2.19 -23.41
CA ASP A 40 6.07 -2.70 -22.80
C ASP A 40 5.89 -3.19 -21.35
N ASP A 41 4.79 -2.86 -20.66
CA ASP A 41 4.51 -3.32 -19.28
C ASP A 41 4.28 -4.85 -19.18
N THR A 42 4.15 -5.56 -20.30
CA THR A 42 3.97 -7.03 -20.30
C THR A 42 5.28 -7.82 -20.41
N HIS A 43 6.38 -7.20 -20.82
CA HIS A 43 7.66 -7.88 -21.03
C HIS A 43 8.86 -7.03 -20.58
N TYR A 44 9.29 -7.19 -19.33
CA TYR A 44 10.58 -6.67 -18.88
C TYR A 44 11.72 -7.62 -19.28
N ASN A 45 12.59 -7.19 -20.20
CA ASN A 45 13.83 -7.90 -20.51
C ASN A 45 14.86 -7.63 -19.40
N THR A 46 14.94 -8.52 -18.41
CA THR A 46 15.99 -8.48 -17.38
C THR A 46 17.17 -9.37 -17.73
N HIS A 47 18.36 -8.95 -17.33
CA HIS A 47 19.50 -9.86 -17.27
C HIS A 47 19.44 -10.67 -15.97
N ALA A 48 19.61 -12.00 -16.04
CA ALA A 48 19.60 -12.89 -14.87
C ALA A 48 20.51 -12.40 -13.72
N ASN A 49 21.60 -11.71 -14.07
CA ASN A 49 22.53 -11.12 -13.10
C ASN A 49 21.88 -10.02 -12.24
N ASN A 50 21.08 -9.13 -12.82
CA ASN A 50 20.40 -8.05 -12.10
C ASN A 50 19.35 -8.60 -11.14
N PHE A 51 18.68 -9.68 -11.53
CA PHE A 51 17.77 -10.40 -10.65
C PHE A 51 18.50 -11.01 -9.44
N VAL A 52 19.63 -11.69 -9.66
CA VAL A 52 20.45 -12.22 -8.55
C VAL A 52 20.94 -11.10 -7.64
N TYR A 53 21.39 -9.97 -8.20
CA TYR A 53 21.80 -8.81 -7.41
C TYR A 53 20.67 -8.21 -6.60
N GLY A 54 19.49 -7.99 -7.20
CA GLY A 54 18.31 -7.49 -6.48
C GLY A 54 17.91 -8.41 -5.32
N PHE A 55 17.97 -9.73 -5.53
CA PHE A 55 17.70 -10.71 -4.49
C PHE A 55 18.74 -10.68 -3.36
N LEU A 56 20.03 -10.60 -3.69
CA LEU A 56 21.10 -10.46 -2.69
C LEU A 56 20.97 -9.16 -1.89
N LEU A 57 20.60 -8.06 -2.54
CA LEU A 57 20.35 -6.78 -1.89
C LEU A 57 19.19 -6.88 -0.90
N LEU A 58 18.08 -7.52 -1.29
CA LEU A 58 16.94 -7.79 -0.41
C LEU A 58 17.34 -8.64 0.80
N MET A 59 18.07 -9.74 0.58
CA MET A 59 18.57 -10.61 1.64
C MET A 59 19.52 -9.88 2.59
N PHE A 60 20.40 -9.04 2.05
CA PHE A 60 21.31 -8.21 2.83
C PHE A 60 20.54 -7.20 3.71
N CYS A 61 19.60 -6.46 3.11
CA CYS A 61 18.78 -5.49 3.85
C CYS A 61 17.91 -6.17 4.91
N ALA A 62 17.36 -7.36 4.62
CA ALA A 62 16.57 -8.13 5.58
C ALA A 62 17.44 -8.66 6.74
N GLY A 63 18.60 -9.23 6.43
CA GLY A 63 19.51 -9.81 7.42
C GLY A 63 20.11 -8.76 8.35
N VAL A 64 20.72 -7.71 7.80
CA VAL A 64 21.26 -6.58 8.58
C VAL A 64 20.13 -5.82 9.27
N GLY A 65 19.00 -5.66 8.57
CA GLY A 65 17.79 -5.02 9.09
C GLY A 65 17.26 -5.68 10.35
N ASN A 66 17.29 -7.00 10.44
CA ASN A 66 16.87 -7.71 11.66
C ASN A 66 17.76 -7.35 12.87
N VAL A 67 19.08 -7.28 12.69
CA VAL A 67 20.01 -6.88 13.74
C VAL A 67 19.73 -5.43 14.18
N VAL A 68 19.50 -4.54 13.22
CA VAL A 68 19.12 -3.14 13.48
C VAL A 68 17.78 -3.04 14.22
N SER A 69 16.77 -3.83 13.84
CA SER A 69 15.47 -3.87 14.51
C SER A 69 15.59 -4.28 15.98
N VAL A 70 16.39 -5.31 16.28
CA VAL A 70 16.64 -5.75 17.66
C VAL A 70 17.39 -4.67 18.46
N LEU A 71 18.41 -4.05 17.87
CA LEU A 71 19.16 -2.98 18.51
C LEU A 71 18.27 -1.77 18.82
N LEU A 72 17.42 -1.36 17.87
CA LEU A 72 16.46 -0.25 18.06
C LEU A 72 15.45 -0.55 19.16
N THR A 73 14.94 -1.79 19.22
CA THR A 73 13.99 -2.20 20.25
C THR A 73 14.62 -2.14 21.64
N ASN A 74 15.87 -2.61 21.78
CA ASN A 74 16.61 -2.59 23.04
C ASN A 74 16.97 -1.15 23.49
N LEU A 75 17.29 -0.26 22.56
CA LEU A 75 17.68 1.13 22.87
C LEU A 75 16.48 2.03 23.19
N CYS A 76 15.39 1.90 22.44
CA CYS A 76 14.22 2.78 22.58
C CYS A 76 13.19 2.25 23.59
N GLY A 77 13.30 1.00 24.05
CA GLY A 77 12.34 0.38 24.97
C GLY A 77 10.94 0.19 24.36
N PHE A 78 10.81 0.30 23.04
CA PHE A 78 9.56 0.21 22.30
C PHE A 78 9.65 -0.91 21.25
N SER A 79 8.62 -1.76 21.17
CA SER A 79 8.57 -2.87 20.23
C SER A 79 8.22 -2.39 18.83
N PHE A 80 9.22 -2.20 17.98
CA PHE A 80 9.01 -1.83 16.59
C PHE A 80 8.66 -3.06 15.73
N PRO A 81 7.86 -2.88 14.66
CA PRO A 81 7.68 -3.93 13.67
C PRO A 81 9.03 -4.39 13.10
N ILE A 82 9.21 -5.71 12.95
CA ILE A 82 10.50 -6.32 12.60
C ILE A 82 11.06 -5.83 11.25
N TYR A 83 10.19 -5.41 10.33
CA TYR A 83 10.59 -4.91 9.02
C TYR A 83 11.15 -3.48 9.06
N ILE A 84 10.96 -2.70 10.13
CA ILE A 84 11.41 -1.30 10.22
C ILE A 84 12.93 -1.19 10.08
N GLY A 85 13.69 -2.04 10.78
CA GLY A 85 15.14 -2.07 10.63
C GLY A 85 15.57 -2.43 9.21
N SER A 86 14.86 -3.35 8.54
CA SER A 86 15.13 -3.67 7.13
C SER A 86 14.83 -2.51 6.18
N MET A 87 13.77 -1.73 6.43
CA MET A 87 13.49 -0.50 5.68
C MET A 87 14.57 0.56 5.88
N LEU A 88 15.03 0.79 7.12
CA LEU A 88 16.09 1.77 7.40
C LEU A 88 17.39 1.39 6.69
N VAL A 89 17.80 0.13 6.78
CA VAL A 89 18.98 -0.36 6.07
C VAL A 89 18.79 -0.20 4.55
N ALA A 90 17.63 -0.55 4.00
CA ALA A 90 17.34 -0.38 2.59
C ALA A 90 17.43 1.09 2.14
N VAL A 91 16.92 2.04 2.93
CA VAL A 91 17.03 3.48 2.65
C VAL A 91 18.49 3.92 2.63
N VAL A 92 19.30 3.50 3.62
CA VAL A 92 20.74 3.83 3.66
C VAL A 92 21.46 3.26 2.44
N VAL A 93 21.25 1.98 2.15
CA VAL A 93 21.85 1.29 0.99
C VAL A 93 21.45 1.99 -0.31
N ARG A 94 20.17 2.34 -0.47
CA ARG A 94 19.67 3.06 -1.65
C ARG A 94 20.35 4.42 -1.81
N ASN A 95 20.42 5.21 -0.74
CA ASN A 95 21.08 6.52 -0.76
C ASN A 95 22.56 6.42 -1.11
N VAL A 96 23.27 5.42 -0.57
CA VAL A 96 24.70 5.18 -0.89
C VAL A 96 24.87 4.82 -2.36
N ILE A 97 24.04 3.92 -2.90
CA ILE A 97 24.11 3.52 -4.31
C ILE A 97 23.83 4.71 -5.23
N ASP A 98 22.79 5.49 -4.96
CA ASP A 98 22.39 6.64 -5.78
C ASP A 98 23.44 7.78 -5.70
N HIS A 99 24.01 8.04 -4.52
CA HIS A 99 25.00 9.10 -4.32
C HIS A 99 26.34 8.81 -5.01
N PHE A 100 26.86 7.58 -4.85
CA PHE A 100 28.13 7.19 -5.43
C PHE A 100 28.00 6.66 -6.87
N LYS A 101 26.76 6.54 -7.39
CA LYS A 101 26.45 5.96 -8.71
C LYS A 101 27.17 4.63 -8.96
N ILE A 102 27.29 3.81 -7.91
CA ILE A 102 28.10 2.58 -7.91
C ILE A 102 27.53 1.57 -8.92
N MET A 103 26.22 1.55 -9.06
CA MET A 103 25.49 0.59 -9.90
C MET A 103 24.13 1.18 -10.30
N GLU A 104 23.59 0.71 -11.43
CA GLU A 104 22.19 0.89 -11.77
C GLU A 104 21.32 0.07 -10.80
N PHE A 105 20.41 0.72 -10.09
CA PHE A 105 19.58 0.05 -9.09
C PHE A 105 18.50 -0.82 -9.76
N PRO A 106 18.42 -2.13 -9.48
CA PRO A 106 17.49 -3.06 -10.12
C PRO A 106 16.07 -2.93 -9.54
N ALA A 107 15.42 -1.78 -9.78
CA ALA A 107 14.11 -1.46 -9.22
C ALA A 107 13.00 -2.37 -9.74
N ALA A 108 13.05 -2.70 -11.04
CA ALA A 108 12.06 -3.55 -11.70
C ALA A 108 12.13 -5.00 -11.18
N GLU A 109 13.33 -5.53 -11.00
CA GLU A 109 13.56 -6.88 -10.47
C GLU A 109 13.12 -6.98 -9.01
N ILE A 110 13.48 -5.99 -8.18
CA ILE A 110 13.05 -5.94 -6.78
C ILE A 110 11.52 -5.85 -6.68
N SER A 111 10.88 -5.03 -7.52
CA SER A 111 9.42 -4.93 -7.58
C SER A 111 8.76 -6.27 -7.96
N THR A 112 9.32 -6.95 -8.98
CA THR A 112 8.85 -8.27 -9.42
C THR A 112 8.97 -9.32 -8.32
N MET A 113 10.11 -9.37 -7.63
CA MET A 113 10.30 -10.26 -6.47
C MET A 113 9.35 -9.91 -5.32
N GLY A 114 9.11 -8.62 -5.06
CA GLY A 114 8.15 -8.16 -4.06
C GLY A 114 6.74 -8.68 -4.35
N ASN A 115 6.28 -8.57 -5.59
CA ASN A 115 4.99 -9.11 -6.02
C ASN A 115 4.93 -10.65 -5.86
N MET A 116 6.02 -11.35 -6.21
CA MET A 116 6.13 -12.80 -6.02
C MET A 116 6.04 -13.20 -4.54
N PHE A 117 6.83 -12.57 -3.66
CA PHE A 117 6.82 -12.88 -2.23
C PHE A 117 5.49 -12.53 -1.56
N LEU A 118 4.83 -11.44 -1.98
CA LEU A 118 3.50 -11.09 -1.51
C LEU A 118 2.47 -12.16 -1.87
N ALA A 119 2.50 -12.66 -3.11
CA ALA A 119 1.62 -13.74 -3.54
C ALA A 119 1.86 -15.04 -2.76
N ILE A 120 3.12 -15.39 -2.50
CA ILE A 120 3.49 -16.55 -1.67
C ILE A 120 3.01 -16.37 -0.23
N PHE A 121 3.24 -15.19 0.37
CA PHE A 121 2.78 -14.87 1.72
C PHE A 121 1.26 -15.00 1.84
N LEU A 122 0.52 -14.43 0.89
CA LEU A 122 -0.94 -14.52 0.88
C LEU A 122 -1.41 -15.96 0.73
N SER A 123 -0.80 -16.74 -0.18
CA SER A 123 -1.10 -18.16 -0.35
C SER A 123 -0.88 -18.95 0.95
N MET A 124 0.24 -18.71 1.64
CA MET A 124 0.55 -19.34 2.93
C MET A 124 -0.46 -18.95 4.01
N ALA A 125 -0.81 -17.67 4.11
CA ALA A 125 -1.79 -17.17 5.07
C ALA A 125 -3.19 -17.80 4.83
N LEU A 126 -3.57 -18.01 3.57
CA LEU A 126 -4.86 -18.59 3.20
C LEU A 126 -4.91 -20.12 3.35
N SER A 127 -3.78 -20.82 3.19
CA SER A 127 -3.72 -22.29 3.26
C SER A 127 -4.13 -22.88 4.62
N GLY A 128 -4.01 -22.09 5.70
CA GLY A 128 -4.40 -22.50 7.05
C GLY A 128 -5.87 -22.26 7.41
N LEU A 129 -6.64 -21.60 6.55
CA LEU A 129 -8.04 -21.24 6.85
C LEU A 129 -8.95 -22.46 6.69
N LYS A 130 -9.52 -22.92 7.81
CA LYS A 130 -10.58 -23.92 7.83
C LYS A 130 -11.90 -23.28 7.41
N LEU A 131 -12.10 -23.09 6.10
CA LEU A 131 -13.29 -22.47 5.51
C LEU A 131 -14.61 -23.10 6.00
N TRP A 132 -14.59 -24.40 6.29
CA TRP A 132 -15.74 -25.12 6.84
C TRP A 132 -16.13 -24.68 8.26
N GLN A 133 -15.18 -24.27 9.11
CA GLN A 133 -15.46 -23.68 10.43
C GLN A 133 -16.02 -22.25 10.33
N LEU A 134 -15.89 -21.63 9.16
CA LEU A 134 -16.40 -20.29 8.87
C LEU A 134 -17.83 -20.30 8.33
N VAL A 135 -18.36 -21.46 7.89
CA VAL A 135 -19.72 -21.55 7.30
C VAL A 135 -20.80 -21.15 8.31
N ASP A 136 -20.67 -21.59 9.56
CA ASP A 136 -21.58 -21.19 10.65
C ASP A 136 -21.47 -19.70 11.01
N LEU A 137 -20.36 -19.05 10.63
CA LEU A 137 -20.08 -17.62 10.79
C LEU A 137 -20.20 -16.82 9.48
N ALA A 138 -20.60 -17.45 8.38
CA ALA A 138 -20.59 -16.82 7.07
C ALA A 138 -21.59 -15.66 6.98
N LEU A 139 -22.76 -15.82 7.59
CA LEU A 139 -23.78 -14.77 7.64
C LEU A 139 -23.31 -13.55 8.45
N PRO A 140 -22.78 -13.70 9.70
CA PRO A 140 -22.10 -12.60 10.40
C PRO A 140 -20.99 -11.94 9.59
N MET A 141 -20.18 -12.72 8.87
CA MET A 141 -19.09 -12.19 8.04
C MET A 141 -19.60 -11.34 6.87
N ILE A 142 -20.64 -11.76 6.16
CA ILE A 142 -21.20 -10.99 5.05
C ILE A 142 -21.75 -9.66 5.56
N VAL A 143 -22.46 -9.67 6.70
CA VAL A 143 -22.98 -8.45 7.32
C VAL A 143 -21.84 -7.53 7.74
N ALA A 144 -20.79 -8.07 8.37
CA ALA A 144 -19.62 -7.29 8.77
C ALA A 144 -18.89 -6.67 7.57
N LEU A 145 -18.68 -7.44 6.50
CA LEU A 145 -18.03 -6.96 5.27
C LEU A 145 -18.88 -5.89 4.56
N ALA A 146 -20.20 -6.04 4.54
CA ALA A 146 -21.09 -5.02 3.99
C ALA A 146 -21.07 -3.74 4.84
N ALA A 147 -21.06 -3.88 6.17
CA ALA A 147 -20.93 -2.76 7.10
C ALA A 147 -19.57 -2.06 6.95
N GLU A 148 -18.48 -2.81 6.76
CA GLU A 148 -17.14 -2.30 6.49
C GLU A 148 -17.11 -1.47 5.21
N VAL A 149 -17.63 -2.01 4.09
CA VAL A 149 -17.74 -1.29 2.83
C VAL A 149 -18.53 0.01 3.00
N LEU A 150 -19.70 -0.08 3.66
CA LEU A 150 -20.56 1.09 3.87
C LEU A 150 -19.86 2.16 4.72
N LEU A 151 -19.27 1.76 5.84
CA LEU A 151 -18.57 2.65 6.75
C LEU A 151 -17.38 3.30 6.04
N MET A 152 -16.63 2.53 5.26
CA MET A 152 -15.51 3.03 4.47
C MET A 152 -15.96 4.11 3.47
N VAL A 153 -17.02 3.84 2.71
CA VAL A 153 -17.56 4.81 1.74
C VAL A 153 -18.06 6.06 2.46
N VAL A 154 -18.84 5.91 3.53
CA VAL A 154 -19.38 7.05 4.30
C VAL A 154 -18.24 7.88 4.91
N PHE A 155 -17.27 7.24 5.56
CA PHE A 155 -16.14 7.91 6.19
C PHE A 155 -15.25 8.63 5.17
N SER A 156 -14.99 8.00 4.02
CA SER A 156 -14.21 8.62 2.95
C SER A 156 -14.87 9.90 2.40
N LEU A 157 -16.20 9.91 2.27
CA LEU A 157 -16.97 11.03 1.75
C LEU A 157 -17.18 12.15 2.79
N LEU A 158 -17.42 11.80 4.05
CA LEU A 158 -17.79 12.74 5.10
C LEU A 158 -16.60 13.27 5.91
N VAL A 159 -15.52 12.50 6.02
CA VAL A 159 -14.36 12.86 6.85
C VAL A 159 -13.13 13.09 5.98
N VAL A 160 -12.71 12.10 5.18
CA VAL A 160 -11.43 12.19 4.46
C VAL A 160 -11.45 13.31 3.43
N PHE A 161 -12.44 13.32 2.54
CA PHE A 161 -12.51 14.33 1.49
C PHE A 161 -12.63 15.78 2.02
N PRO A 162 -13.47 16.07 3.05
CA PRO A 162 -13.53 17.41 3.63
C PRO A 162 -12.27 17.82 4.39
N VAL A 163 -11.69 16.92 5.20
CA VAL A 163 -10.49 17.22 5.99
C VAL A 163 -9.28 17.49 5.09
N MET A 164 -9.22 16.86 3.92
CA MET A 164 -8.14 17.06 2.95
C MET A 164 -8.29 18.33 2.10
N GLY A 165 -9.34 19.15 2.30
CA GLY A 165 -9.44 20.47 1.67
C GLY A 165 -10.33 20.56 0.43
N HIS A 166 -11.09 19.51 0.12
CA HIS A 166 -12.07 19.49 -0.98
C HIS A 166 -11.52 19.73 -2.40
N ASP A 167 -10.21 19.58 -2.62
CA ASP A 167 -9.57 19.79 -3.92
C ASP A 167 -9.31 18.47 -4.68
N TYR A 168 -8.68 18.57 -5.85
CA TYR A 168 -8.36 17.39 -6.66
C TYR A 168 -7.42 16.42 -5.93
N ASP A 169 -6.46 16.96 -5.17
CA ASP A 169 -5.54 16.16 -4.37
C ASP A 169 -6.30 15.41 -3.26
N ALA A 170 -7.29 16.03 -2.61
CA ALA A 170 -8.20 15.37 -1.68
C ALA A 170 -9.00 14.24 -2.33
N ALA A 171 -9.47 14.41 -3.56
CA ALA A 171 -10.18 13.35 -4.28
C ALA A 171 -9.24 12.17 -4.63
N MET A 172 -8.00 12.46 -5.02
CA MET A 172 -6.96 11.45 -5.26
C MET A 172 -6.56 10.71 -3.98
N ILE A 173 -6.35 11.44 -2.88
CA ILE A 173 -6.10 10.88 -1.55
C ILE A 173 -7.29 10.00 -1.13
N THR A 174 -8.52 10.41 -1.41
CA THR A 174 -9.71 9.61 -1.10
C THR A 174 -9.73 8.29 -1.88
N ALA A 175 -9.39 8.30 -3.18
CA ALA A 175 -9.23 7.06 -3.97
C ALA A 175 -8.14 6.14 -3.39
N GLY A 176 -6.98 6.71 -3.05
CA GLY A 176 -5.88 6.00 -2.42
C GLY A 176 -6.27 5.42 -1.06
N PHE A 177 -6.96 6.20 -0.24
CA PHE A 177 -7.41 5.80 1.09
C PHE A 177 -8.42 4.65 1.05
N ILE A 178 -9.36 4.65 0.10
CA ILE A 178 -10.30 3.52 -0.10
C ILE A 178 -9.57 2.25 -0.54
N GLY A 179 -8.63 2.37 -1.49
CA GLY A 179 -7.85 1.23 -1.97
C GLY A 179 -6.94 0.66 -0.88
N PHE A 180 -6.29 1.53 -0.11
CA PHE A 180 -5.43 1.15 0.99
C PHE A 180 -6.24 0.55 2.15
N GLY A 181 -7.24 1.26 2.64
CA GLY A 181 -7.99 0.92 3.86
C GLY A 181 -8.79 -0.37 3.77
N MET A 182 -9.30 -0.71 2.58
CA MET A 182 -10.00 -1.99 2.37
C MET A 182 -9.09 -3.11 1.88
N GLY A 183 -7.89 -2.78 1.41
CA GLY A 183 -7.03 -3.70 0.68
C GLY A 183 -5.59 -3.55 1.10
N ALA A 184 -4.79 -2.99 0.21
CA ALA A 184 -3.36 -2.85 0.38
C ALA A 184 -2.85 -1.63 -0.42
N THR A 185 -1.59 -1.28 -0.22
CA THR A 185 -0.93 -0.20 -0.96
C THR A 185 -1.02 -0.39 -2.47
N SER A 186 -0.96 -1.64 -2.97
CA SER A 186 -1.15 -1.95 -4.41
C SER A 186 -2.49 -1.47 -4.95
N ASN A 187 -3.57 -1.64 -4.18
CA ASN A 187 -4.92 -1.28 -4.58
C ASN A 187 -5.11 0.24 -4.54
N ALA A 188 -4.49 0.90 -3.55
CA ALA A 188 -4.42 2.35 -3.49
C ALA A 188 -3.78 2.93 -4.75
N MET A 189 -2.63 2.37 -5.16
CA MET A 189 -1.90 2.82 -6.34
C MET A 189 -2.70 2.55 -7.63
N ALA A 190 -3.33 1.39 -7.75
CA ALA A 190 -4.19 1.06 -8.89
C ALA A 190 -5.38 2.04 -9.02
N ASN A 191 -6.03 2.37 -7.91
CA ASN A 191 -7.13 3.35 -7.89
C ASN A 191 -6.66 4.74 -8.30
N MET A 192 -5.56 5.22 -7.71
CA MET A 192 -4.99 6.51 -8.05
C MET A 192 -4.55 6.56 -9.52
N GLN A 193 -3.99 5.47 -10.05
CA GLN A 193 -3.58 5.38 -11.46
C GLN A 193 -4.77 5.39 -12.41
N ALA A 194 -5.87 4.71 -12.06
CA ALA A 194 -7.10 4.75 -12.84
C ALA A 194 -7.71 6.17 -12.90
N VAL A 195 -7.66 6.92 -11.80
CA VAL A 195 -8.11 8.32 -11.76
C VAL A 195 -7.13 9.23 -12.50
N SER A 196 -5.82 9.04 -12.32
CA SER A 196 -4.79 9.87 -12.96
C SER A 196 -4.73 9.71 -14.47
N ARG A 197 -5.06 8.53 -15.01
CA ARG A 197 -5.19 8.32 -16.47
C ARG A 197 -6.25 9.23 -17.09
N ARG A 198 -7.27 9.60 -16.32
CA ARG A 198 -8.45 10.32 -16.82
C ARG A 198 -8.45 11.81 -16.47
N TYR A 199 -7.86 12.16 -15.32
CA TYR A 199 -7.84 13.52 -14.79
C TYR A 199 -6.42 14.06 -14.53
N GLY A 200 -5.37 13.27 -14.76
CA GLY A 200 -3.97 13.66 -14.61
C GLY A 200 -3.37 13.30 -13.24
N PRO A 201 -2.04 13.19 -13.11
CA PRO A 201 -1.40 12.79 -11.86
C PRO A 201 -1.52 13.87 -10.76
N SER A 202 -1.40 13.43 -9.50
CA SER A 202 -1.28 14.26 -8.30
C SER A 202 -0.04 13.83 -7.49
N PRO A 203 1.11 14.51 -7.64
CA PRO A 203 2.35 14.15 -6.94
C PRO A 203 2.17 14.09 -5.42
N SER A 204 1.38 15.00 -4.85
CA SER A 204 1.06 15.05 -3.42
C SER A 204 0.42 13.75 -2.94
N ALA A 205 -0.63 13.28 -3.63
CA ALA A 205 -1.35 12.06 -3.24
C ALA A 205 -0.46 10.81 -3.35
N TYR A 206 0.33 10.71 -4.41
CA TYR A 206 1.27 9.61 -4.63
C TYR A 206 2.39 9.54 -3.58
N PHE A 207 2.73 10.66 -2.95
CA PHE A 207 3.70 10.70 -1.85
C PHE A 207 3.04 10.39 -0.49
N VAL A 208 1.90 11.02 -0.20
CA VAL A 208 1.25 10.95 1.11
C VAL A 208 0.71 9.55 1.40
N ILE A 209 0.02 8.92 0.43
CA ILE A 209 -0.69 7.65 0.68
C ILE A 209 0.28 6.52 1.07
N PRO A 210 1.37 6.25 0.33
CA PRO A 210 2.31 5.20 0.73
C PRO A 210 3.02 5.51 2.05
N MET A 211 3.37 6.77 2.30
CA MET A 211 4.08 7.16 3.53
C MET A 211 3.18 7.04 4.77
N VAL A 212 1.96 7.55 4.71
CA VAL A 212 1.03 7.51 5.84
C VAL A 212 0.44 6.12 6.02
N GLY A 213 -0.08 5.53 4.94
CA GLY A 213 -0.73 4.22 4.97
C GLY A 213 0.27 3.09 5.22
N GLY A 214 1.40 3.07 4.52
CA GLY A 214 2.38 2.00 4.64
C GLY A 214 3.23 2.09 5.90
N LEU A 215 3.85 3.25 6.15
CA LEU A 215 4.88 3.40 7.19
C LEU A 215 4.31 3.90 8.51
N PHE A 216 3.61 5.05 8.52
CA PHE A 216 3.16 5.65 9.78
C PHE A 216 2.06 4.85 10.47
N ASN A 217 1.16 4.25 9.71
CA ASN A 217 0.10 3.40 10.24
C ASN A 217 0.63 2.34 11.21
N ASP A 218 1.77 1.73 10.90
CA ASP A 218 2.32 0.64 11.69
C ASP A 218 2.96 1.12 13.00
N PHE A 219 3.53 2.33 13.03
CA PHE A 219 3.96 2.95 14.29
C PHE A 219 2.77 3.26 15.20
N PHE A 220 1.69 3.83 14.64
CA PHE A 220 0.47 4.10 15.41
C PHE A 220 -0.17 2.80 15.89
N ASN A 221 -0.23 1.77 15.05
CA ASN A 221 -0.79 0.48 15.42
C ASN A 221 0.01 -0.16 16.58
N ALA A 222 1.34 -0.22 16.47
CA ALA A 222 2.20 -0.70 17.54
C ALA A 222 2.02 0.13 18.83
N ALA A 223 1.92 1.46 18.73
CA ALA A 223 1.78 2.35 19.89
C ALA A 223 0.42 2.20 20.58
N ILE A 224 -0.66 2.12 19.81
CA ILE A 224 -2.01 1.92 20.32
C ILE A 224 -2.11 0.55 20.99
N ILE A 225 -1.58 -0.51 20.39
CA ILE A 225 -1.57 -1.85 21.00
C ILE A 225 -0.78 -1.83 22.32
N ALA A 226 0.43 -1.27 22.33
CA ALA A 226 1.25 -1.17 23.54
C ALA A 226 0.54 -0.37 24.64
N PHE A 227 -0.10 0.75 24.28
CA PHE A 227 -0.90 1.56 25.21
C PHE A 227 -2.09 0.78 25.76
N CYS A 228 -2.86 0.11 24.92
CA CYS A 228 -4.01 -0.70 25.35
C CYS A 228 -3.59 -1.84 26.28
N ILE A 229 -2.47 -2.51 26.00
CA ILE A 229 -1.92 -3.55 26.89
C ILE A 229 -1.50 -2.95 28.22
N GLY A 230 -0.82 -1.80 28.21
CA GLY A 230 -0.41 -1.10 29.43
C GLY A 230 -1.56 -0.54 30.26
N LEU A 231 -2.70 -0.22 29.65
CA LEU A 231 -3.93 0.21 30.35
C LEU A 231 -4.70 -0.96 30.98
N LEU A 232 -4.55 -2.16 30.40
CA LEU A 232 -5.20 -3.40 30.87
C LEU A 232 -4.35 -4.17 31.91
N ALA A 233 -3.11 -3.75 32.16
CA ALA A 233 -2.19 -4.30 33.16
C ALA A 233 -2.25 -3.48 34.47
#